data_AF-A0AAV2SJQ3-F1
#
_entry.id   AF-A0AAV2SJQ3-F1
#
_cell.length_a   1.000
_cell.length_b   1.000
_cell.length_c   1.000
_cell.angle_alpha   90.00
_cell.angle_beta   90.00
_cell.angle_gamma   90.00
#
_symmetry.space_group_name_H-M   'P 1'
#
loop_
_entity.id
_entity.type
_entity.pdbx_description
1 polymer ?
#
loop_
_entity_poly.entity_id
_entity_poly.type
_entity_poly.pdbx_seq_one_letter_code
_entity_poly.pdbx_strand_id
1 'polypeptide(L)'
;DRYVLIGNHRDAWGYGSIDPSSGTAALLETARVLGQLKKEGWRPRRTIVFCSWGAEEYGLIGSTEWVEEHLHKLQERATAYINSDICTDGPALQATASPMLWKVLQEVVKKVPGVRSDGTLYDEWTAWFKQDQGVDAPVMATLGSGSDHAPFAFFAGIPSLDFSFKYDQYVYNVTSGYATYHTGYETFYLVDEIIDPGFKIHQGCSRFTSLTIKYLSDSVLLPYSVEDLPKAMDEAFDGLKENNDVLIAIYDKYPLLQEAVKELVLEAEKFQIMIQENLPNMDPISIRSYNDLMMHLEQVFILPEGLPGRPYVRHAVFSPSQFNSYAAAAFPGIVDLLYGLDELSGDNLVIRHKEISKHISDLTIMMHTT
;
A
#
# COMPACT_ATOMS: atom_id res chain seq x y z
N ASP A 1 -18.88 -2.63 13.12
CA ASP A 1 -17.72 -3.50 13.46
C ASP A 1 -16.67 -3.52 12.34
N ARG A 2 -16.42 -2.38 11.70
CA ARG A 2 -15.43 -2.25 10.63
C ARG A 2 -14.44 -1.17 11.02
N TYR A 3 -13.15 -1.37 10.76
CA TYR A 3 -12.05 -0.53 11.21
C TYR A 3 -11.35 0.13 10.02
N VAL A 4 -11.28 1.46 10.03
CA VAL A 4 -10.30 2.21 9.23
C VAL A 4 -9.17 2.57 10.19
N LEU A 5 -7.99 2.06 9.93
CA LEU A 5 -6.81 2.29 10.76
C LEU A 5 -5.92 3.35 10.11
N ILE A 6 -5.31 4.18 10.94
CA ILE A 6 -4.26 5.12 10.57
C ILE A 6 -3.13 4.96 11.59
N GLY A 7 -1.91 4.77 11.12
CA GLY A 7 -0.73 4.56 11.96
C GLY A 7 0.47 5.39 11.55
N ASN A 8 1.32 5.62 12.54
CA ASN A 8 2.62 6.26 12.48
C ASN A 8 3.43 5.74 13.67
N HIS A 9 4.70 5.41 13.49
CA HIS A 9 5.55 5.08 14.63
C HIS A 9 5.98 6.33 15.41
N ARG A 10 6.46 6.13 16.62
CA ARG A 10 6.75 7.22 17.57
C ARG A 10 8.17 7.20 18.09
N ASP A 11 8.84 6.05 18.02
CA ASP A 11 10.25 5.95 18.37
C ASP A 11 11.12 6.57 17.29
N ALA A 12 12.32 7.01 17.66
CA ALA A 12 13.28 7.58 16.72
C ALA A 12 14.69 7.23 17.18
N TRP A 13 15.65 7.17 16.25
CA TRP A 13 17.07 7.03 16.60
C TRP A 13 17.63 8.23 17.37
N GLY A 14 17.19 9.43 17.01
CA GLY A 14 17.65 10.70 17.58
C GLY A 14 16.49 11.55 18.09
N TYR A 15 16.47 12.82 17.71
CA TYR A 15 15.30 13.68 17.97
C TYR A 15 14.13 13.35 17.03
N GLY A 16 14.43 12.85 15.82
CA GLY A 16 13.44 12.34 14.88
C GLY A 16 12.41 13.36 14.43
N SER A 17 12.82 14.61 14.17
CA SER A 17 11.88 15.67 13.80
C SER A 17 11.16 15.41 12.47
N ILE A 18 11.81 14.70 11.54
CA ILE A 18 11.23 14.26 10.27
C ILE A 18 10.73 12.83 10.46
N ASP A 19 11.64 11.89 10.73
CA ASP A 19 11.35 10.49 11.01
C ASP A 19 11.29 10.22 12.53
N PRO A 20 10.11 9.96 13.12
CA PRO A 20 8.76 9.98 12.56
C PRO A 20 7.93 11.18 13.02
N SER A 21 8.51 12.11 13.78
CA SER A 21 7.71 13.09 14.52
C SER A 21 6.89 14.02 13.62
N SER A 22 7.28 14.17 12.34
CA SER A 22 6.47 14.87 11.35
C SER A 22 5.13 14.15 11.09
N GLY A 23 5.14 12.82 10.95
CA GLY A 23 3.95 11.97 10.88
C GLY A 23 3.19 11.95 12.19
N THR A 24 3.88 11.91 13.34
CA THR A 24 3.21 11.96 14.64
C THR A 24 2.42 13.25 14.82
N ALA A 25 3.00 14.39 14.40
CA ALA A 25 2.31 15.68 14.44
C ALA A 25 1.05 15.68 13.56
N ALA A 26 1.13 15.16 12.33
CA ALA A 26 -0.01 15.05 11.42
C ALA A 26 -1.08 14.07 11.93
N LEU A 27 -0.69 12.95 12.54
CA LEU A 27 -1.59 11.99 13.17
C LEU A 27 -2.38 12.64 14.31
N LEU A 28 -1.70 13.35 15.21
CA LEU A 28 -2.32 14.04 16.34
C LEU A 28 -3.26 15.15 15.89
N GLU A 29 -2.88 15.94 14.88
CA GLU A 29 -3.76 17.00 14.35
C GLU A 29 -4.99 16.41 13.65
N THR A 30 -4.82 15.32 12.90
CA THR A 30 -5.93 14.57 12.30
C THR A 30 -6.89 14.05 13.38
N ALA A 31 -6.37 13.45 14.44
CA ALA A 31 -7.16 12.98 15.57
C ALA A 31 -7.92 14.12 16.27
N ARG A 32 -7.28 15.28 16.44
CA ARG A 32 -7.88 16.48 17.03
C ARG A 32 -9.03 17.01 16.17
N VAL A 33 -8.83 17.14 14.86
CA VAL A 33 -9.85 17.65 13.91
C VAL A 33 -11.05 16.69 13.83
N LEU A 34 -10.82 15.39 13.65
CA LEU A 34 -11.92 14.42 13.61
C LEU A 34 -12.62 14.30 14.96
N GLY A 35 -11.89 14.45 16.07
CA GLY A 35 -12.44 14.55 17.41
C GLY A 35 -13.34 15.78 17.60
N GLN A 36 -13.00 16.91 16.98
CA GLN A 36 -13.84 18.11 16.98
C GLN A 36 -15.11 17.91 16.16
N LEU A 37 -15.02 17.36 14.94
CA LEU A 37 -16.20 17.01 14.13
C LEU A 37 -17.14 16.05 14.88
N LYS A 38 -16.57 15.12 15.66
CA LYS A 38 -17.36 14.22 16.52
C LYS A 38 -18.15 14.97 17.60
N LYS A 39 -17.57 16.01 18.20
CA LYS A 39 -18.27 16.87 19.18
C LYS A 39 -19.37 17.71 18.52
N GLU A 40 -19.20 18.04 17.24
CA GLU A 40 -20.17 18.79 16.42
C GLU A 40 -21.29 17.90 15.84
N GLY A 41 -21.26 16.59 16.12
CA GLY A 41 -22.35 15.66 15.80
C GLY A 41 -22.06 14.74 14.61
N TRP A 42 -20.95 14.90 13.90
CA TRP A 42 -20.53 13.91 12.90
C TRP A 42 -20.13 12.61 13.59
N ARG A 43 -20.52 11.46 13.04
CA ARG A 43 -20.00 10.15 13.46
C ARG A 43 -19.70 9.32 12.23
N PRO A 44 -18.50 8.72 12.15
CA PRO A 44 -18.18 7.88 11.01
C PRO A 44 -19.03 6.61 11.00
N ARG A 45 -19.33 6.10 9.81
CA ARG A 45 -20.06 4.84 9.63
C ARG A 45 -19.23 3.65 10.13
N ARG A 46 -17.91 3.71 9.93
CA ARG A 46 -16.93 2.73 10.43
C ARG A 46 -16.16 3.30 11.61
N THR A 47 -15.60 2.43 12.45
CA THR A 47 -14.75 2.87 13.57
C THR A 47 -13.40 3.28 13.02
N ILE A 48 -12.91 4.45 13.45
CA ILE A 48 -11.57 4.93 13.13
C ILE A 48 -10.65 4.55 14.29
N VAL A 49 -9.51 3.93 14.00
CA VAL A 49 -8.50 3.52 14.99
C VAL A 49 -7.22 4.29 14.68
N PHE A 50 -6.75 5.06 15.66
CA PHE A 50 -5.47 5.74 15.60
C PHE A 50 -4.42 4.89 16.30
N CYS A 51 -3.34 4.59 15.59
CA CYS A 51 -2.24 3.77 16.07
C CYS A 51 -0.97 4.62 16.17
N SER A 52 -0.28 4.52 17.29
CA SER A 52 1.02 5.16 17.47
C SER A 52 2.01 4.09 17.89
N TRP A 53 2.73 3.57 16.91
CA TRP A 53 3.58 2.39 17.05
C TRP A 53 4.85 2.71 17.81
N GLY A 54 5.50 1.67 18.33
CA GLY A 54 6.80 1.79 18.98
C GLY A 54 7.72 0.68 18.48
N ALA A 55 9.02 0.91 18.58
CA ALA A 55 10.06 0.02 18.08
C ALA A 55 9.95 -0.27 16.56
N GLU A 56 9.49 0.69 15.76
CA GLU A 56 9.52 0.58 14.29
C GLU A 56 10.96 0.54 13.79
N GLU A 57 11.80 1.41 14.33
CA GLU A 57 13.21 1.56 13.95
C GLU A 57 14.05 0.31 14.24
N TYR A 58 13.51 -0.56 15.09
CA TYR A 58 14.10 -1.85 15.47
C TYR A 58 13.56 -3.02 14.64
N GLY A 59 12.81 -2.73 13.57
CA GLY A 59 12.28 -3.71 12.63
C GLY A 59 10.77 -3.89 12.71
N LEU A 60 10.00 -2.80 12.71
CA LEU A 60 8.53 -2.79 12.71
C LEU A 60 7.91 -3.53 13.90
N ILE A 61 8.61 -3.59 15.04
CA ILE A 61 8.27 -4.52 16.12
C ILE A 61 6.86 -4.23 16.65
N GLY A 62 6.55 -2.98 16.99
CA GLY A 62 5.26 -2.65 17.61
C GLY A 62 4.05 -2.92 16.71
N SER A 63 4.13 -2.55 15.43
CA SER A 63 3.04 -2.82 14.47
C SER A 63 2.92 -4.31 14.15
N THR A 64 4.06 -5.00 13.99
CA THR A 64 4.09 -6.45 13.70
C THR A 64 3.46 -7.26 14.83
N GLU A 65 3.95 -7.10 16.06
CA GLU A 65 3.44 -7.84 17.22
C GLU A 65 1.95 -7.56 17.45
N TRP A 66 1.50 -6.32 17.21
CA TRP A 66 0.09 -5.98 17.35
C TRP A 66 -0.78 -6.64 16.28
N VAL A 67 -0.30 -6.71 15.03
CA VAL A 67 -0.98 -7.43 13.95
C VAL A 67 -1.03 -8.93 14.23
N GLU A 68 0.06 -9.53 14.73
CA GLU A 68 0.10 -10.94 15.10
C GLU A 68 -0.88 -11.26 16.23
N GLU A 69 -0.90 -10.45 17.30
CA GLU A 69 -1.82 -10.61 18.43
C GLU A 69 -3.29 -10.51 17.98
N HIS A 70 -3.59 -9.65 17.01
CA HIS A 70 -4.96 -9.33 16.60
C HIS A 70 -5.35 -9.88 15.21
N LEU A 71 -4.54 -10.78 14.63
CA LEU A 71 -4.62 -11.18 13.23
C LEU A 71 -6.05 -11.50 12.77
N HIS A 72 -6.71 -12.45 13.44
CA HIS A 72 -8.07 -12.86 13.08
C HIS A 72 -9.08 -11.70 13.15
N LYS A 73 -8.99 -10.87 14.19
CA LYS A 73 -9.88 -9.72 14.36
C LYS A 73 -9.65 -8.67 13.28
N LEU A 74 -8.42 -8.48 12.85
CA LEU A 74 -8.07 -7.55 11.77
C LEU A 74 -8.55 -8.08 10.43
N GLN A 75 -8.30 -9.34 10.10
CA GLN A 75 -8.78 -9.96 8.87
C GLN A 75 -10.32 -9.90 8.74
N GLU A 76 -11.06 -10.03 9.85
CA GLU A 76 -12.53 -9.93 9.82
C GLU A 76 -13.09 -8.50 9.77
N ARG A 77 -12.31 -7.48 10.14
CA ARG A 77 -12.86 -6.14 10.48
C ARG A 77 -12.12 -4.96 9.88
N ALA A 78 -10.82 -5.07 9.62
CA ALA A 78 -10.02 -3.99 9.05
C ALA A 78 -10.37 -3.80 7.58
N THR A 79 -10.85 -2.62 7.23
CA THR A 79 -11.13 -2.25 5.84
C THR A 79 -9.89 -1.66 5.18
N ALA A 80 -9.12 -0.87 5.91
CA ALA A 80 -7.88 -0.33 5.36
C ALA A 80 -6.94 0.06 6.48
N TYR A 81 -5.64 0.03 6.18
CA TYR A 81 -4.60 0.66 6.99
C TYR A 81 -3.95 1.79 6.20
N ILE A 82 -3.92 2.98 6.78
CA ILE A 82 -3.23 4.14 6.23
C ILE A 82 -1.95 4.33 7.05
N ASN A 83 -0.83 4.49 6.38
CA ASN A 83 0.46 4.76 6.98
C ASN A 83 0.90 6.17 6.64
N SER A 84 1.43 6.88 7.64
CA SER A 84 2.15 8.14 7.44
C SER A 84 3.29 8.20 8.44
N ASP A 85 4.42 7.64 8.05
CA ASP A 85 5.66 7.63 8.83
C ASP A 85 6.30 9.02 8.85
N ILE A 86 7.02 9.33 7.78
CA ILE A 86 7.48 10.68 7.49
C ILE A 86 6.36 11.41 6.79
N CYS A 87 5.78 12.41 7.46
CA CYS A 87 4.82 13.29 6.81
C CYS A 87 5.50 14.15 5.75
N THR A 88 6.67 14.72 6.04
CA THR A 88 7.41 15.54 5.08
C THR A 88 8.92 15.61 5.30
N ASP A 89 9.68 15.34 4.23
CA ASP A 89 11.07 15.78 4.06
C ASP A 89 11.21 16.77 2.86
N GLY A 90 10.10 17.07 2.18
CA GLY A 90 9.99 18.04 1.11
C GLY A 90 8.55 18.11 0.59
N PRO A 91 8.26 18.80 -0.52
CA PRO A 91 6.89 19.15 -0.88
C PRO A 91 6.21 18.24 -1.92
N ALA A 92 6.91 17.28 -2.51
CA ALA A 92 6.38 16.44 -3.58
C ALA A 92 5.64 15.23 -2.99
N LEU A 93 4.34 15.12 -3.20
CA LEU A 93 3.59 13.96 -2.75
C LEU A 93 4.11 12.68 -3.42
N GLN A 94 4.46 11.68 -2.61
CA GLN A 94 4.65 10.31 -3.02
C GLN A 94 3.65 9.44 -2.26
N ALA A 95 2.92 8.60 -2.98
CA ALA A 95 1.94 7.71 -2.39
C ALA A 95 1.98 6.36 -3.10
N THR A 96 1.98 5.30 -2.32
CA THR A 96 1.85 3.93 -2.77
C THR A 96 0.65 3.30 -2.07
N ALA A 97 -0.07 2.42 -2.75
CA ALA A 97 -1.22 1.77 -2.15
C ALA A 97 -1.48 0.42 -2.79
N SER A 98 -2.22 -0.43 -2.07
CA SER A 98 -2.93 -1.53 -2.69
C SER A 98 -3.73 -1.01 -3.90
N PRO A 99 -3.78 -1.75 -5.02
CA PRO A 99 -4.59 -1.35 -6.17
C PRO A 99 -6.06 -1.10 -5.83
N MET A 100 -6.60 -1.80 -4.83
CA MET A 100 -7.95 -1.57 -4.34
C MET A 100 -8.17 -0.14 -3.82
N LEU A 101 -7.11 0.57 -3.42
CA LEU A 101 -7.15 1.94 -2.89
C LEU A 101 -6.71 3.02 -3.88
N TRP A 102 -6.33 2.67 -5.12
CA TRP A 102 -5.88 3.67 -6.11
C TRP A 102 -6.94 4.72 -6.42
N LYS A 103 -8.21 4.30 -6.58
CA LYS A 103 -9.32 5.25 -6.78
C LYS A 103 -9.53 6.18 -5.58
N VAL A 104 -9.32 5.68 -4.35
CA VAL A 104 -9.37 6.53 -3.15
C VAL A 104 -8.30 7.61 -3.22
N LEU A 105 -7.06 7.21 -3.51
CA LEU A 105 -5.94 8.11 -3.66
C LEU A 105 -6.21 9.18 -4.72
N GLN A 106 -6.63 8.78 -5.93
CA GLN A 106 -6.97 9.69 -7.03
C GLN A 106 -8.06 10.71 -6.67
N GLU A 107 -9.12 10.28 -5.96
CA GLU A 107 -10.22 11.18 -5.58
C GLU A 107 -9.85 12.14 -4.46
N VAL A 108 -8.97 11.71 -3.54
CA VAL A 108 -8.49 12.56 -2.44
C VAL A 108 -7.57 13.65 -2.98
N VAL A 109 -6.58 13.33 -3.81
CA VAL A 109 -5.61 14.31 -4.30
C VAL A 109 -6.24 15.42 -5.15
N LYS A 110 -7.35 15.14 -5.84
CA LYS A 110 -8.14 16.13 -6.59
C LYS A 110 -8.91 17.12 -5.70
N LYS A 111 -9.03 16.84 -4.40
CA LYS A 111 -9.84 17.64 -3.46
C LYS A 111 -8.99 18.37 -2.41
N VAL A 112 -7.77 17.90 -2.15
CA VAL A 112 -6.87 18.53 -1.20
C VAL A 112 -6.16 19.70 -1.88
N PRO A 113 -6.17 20.92 -1.30
CA PRO A 113 -5.39 22.04 -1.82
C PRO A 113 -3.90 21.70 -1.90
N GLY A 114 -3.24 22.24 -2.92
CA GLY A 114 -1.79 22.16 -3.10
C GLY A 114 -1.01 22.72 -1.91
N VAL A 115 0.22 22.23 -1.72
CA VAL A 115 1.13 22.72 -0.67
C VAL A 115 2.10 23.79 -1.18
N ARG A 116 2.29 23.90 -2.51
CA ARG A 116 3.15 24.89 -3.17
C ARG A 116 2.44 25.81 -4.15
N SER A 117 1.22 25.47 -4.57
CA SER A 117 0.47 26.14 -5.62
C SER A 117 -0.95 26.47 -5.18
N ASP A 118 -1.64 27.33 -5.95
CA ASP A 118 -3.06 27.64 -5.74
C ASP A 118 -4.01 26.54 -6.26
N GLY A 119 -3.45 25.45 -6.82
CA GLY A 119 -4.19 24.30 -7.33
C GLY A 119 -4.47 23.24 -6.25
N THR A 120 -4.60 22.00 -6.69
CA THR A 120 -4.79 20.81 -5.85
C THR A 120 -3.50 19.99 -5.75
N LEU A 121 -3.44 19.04 -4.82
CA LEU A 121 -2.36 18.05 -4.81
C LEU A 121 -2.29 17.28 -6.12
N TYR A 122 -3.41 17.03 -6.80
CA TYR A 122 -3.41 16.39 -8.12
C TYR A 122 -2.65 17.22 -9.16
N ASP A 123 -2.81 18.54 -9.16
CA ASP A 123 -2.13 19.43 -10.11
C ASP A 123 -0.62 19.44 -9.86
N GLU A 124 -0.20 19.50 -8.60
CA GLU A 124 1.21 19.43 -8.19
C GLU A 124 1.83 18.07 -8.52
N TRP A 125 1.10 17.00 -8.25
CA TRP A 125 1.56 15.65 -8.50
C TRP A 125 1.69 15.35 -10.00
N THR A 126 0.75 15.85 -10.80
CA THR A 126 0.81 15.77 -12.27
C THR A 126 2.01 16.55 -12.81
N ALA A 127 2.26 17.76 -12.30
CA ALA A 127 3.41 18.55 -12.71
C ALA A 127 4.73 17.84 -12.40
N TRP A 128 4.82 17.20 -11.24
CA TRP A 128 5.99 16.41 -10.85
C TRP A 128 6.19 15.19 -11.75
N PHE A 129 5.15 14.38 -11.97
CA PHE A 129 5.23 13.20 -12.84
C PHE A 129 5.54 13.55 -14.31
N LYS A 130 5.05 14.69 -14.80
CA LYS A 130 5.39 15.19 -16.14
C LYS A 130 6.87 15.53 -16.26
N GLN A 131 7.46 16.06 -15.21
CA GLN A 131 8.89 16.35 -15.14
C GLN A 131 9.72 15.07 -14.97
N ASP A 132 9.24 14.10 -14.17
CA ASP A 132 9.91 12.85 -13.80
C ASP A 132 9.92 11.83 -14.96
N GLN A 133 8.74 11.54 -15.53
CA GLN A 133 8.54 10.41 -16.46
C GLN A 133 8.01 10.84 -17.83
N GLY A 134 7.74 12.14 -18.02
CA GLY A 134 7.11 12.64 -19.25
C GLY A 134 5.65 12.22 -19.41
N VAL A 135 4.99 11.85 -18.31
CA VAL A 135 3.58 11.41 -18.31
C VAL A 135 2.65 12.54 -17.90
N ASP A 136 1.46 12.61 -18.52
CA ASP A 136 0.49 13.70 -18.31
C ASP A 136 -0.49 13.44 -17.14
N ALA A 137 -0.30 12.38 -16.36
CA ALA A 137 -1.11 12.05 -15.19
C ALA A 137 -0.29 11.28 -14.13
N PRO A 138 -0.64 11.37 -12.83
CA PRO A 138 0.04 10.61 -11.79
C PRO A 138 -0.11 9.10 -11.99
N VAL A 139 1.00 8.38 -11.87
CA VAL A 139 1.01 6.91 -11.93
C VAL A 139 0.78 6.35 -10.53
N MET A 140 -0.17 5.44 -10.40
CA MET A 140 -0.43 4.76 -9.14
C MET A 140 0.58 3.62 -8.97
N ALA A 141 1.24 3.57 -7.83
CA ALA A 141 2.22 2.53 -7.51
C ALA A 141 1.72 1.64 -6.37
N THR A 142 2.14 0.37 -6.40
CA THR A 142 1.88 -0.60 -5.33
C THR A 142 2.84 -0.40 -4.16
N LEU A 143 2.47 -0.96 -3.01
CA LEU A 143 3.22 -0.82 -1.77
C LEU A 143 4.60 -1.46 -1.85
N GLY A 144 5.61 -0.70 -1.41
CA GLY A 144 6.94 -1.22 -1.08
C GLY A 144 7.03 -1.73 0.36
N SER A 145 8.25 -2.02 0.81
CA SER A 145 8.55 -2.29 2.22
C SER A 145 8.86 -0.98 2.96
N GLY A 146 9.15 -1.09 4.26
CA GLY A 146 9.94 -0.08 4.96
C GLY A 146 9.15 0.86 5.87
N SER A 147 7.94 0.48 6.28
CA SER A 147 7.24 1.10 7.40
C SER A 147 6.11 0.18 7.90
N ASP A 148 5.34 0.65 8.88
CA ASP A 148 4.34 -0.13 9.63
C ASP A 148 3.16 -0.67 8.81
N HIS A 149 3.00 -0.29 7.53
CA HIS A 149 2.00 -0.94 6.65
C HIS A 149 2.36 -2.38 6.30
N ALA A 150 3.64 -2.76 6.37
CA ALA A 150 4.11 -4.08 5.93
C ALA A 150 3.37 -5.25 6.61
N PRO A 151 3.21 -5.32 7.95
CA PRO A 151 2.45 -6.41 8.57
C PRO A 151 0.96 -6.38 8.21
N PHE A 152 0.36 -5.20 7.98
CA PHE A 152 -1.03 -5.10 7.54
C PHE A 152 -1.22 -5.63 6.12
N ALA A 153 -0.41 -5.15 5.18
CA ALA A 153 -0.51 -5.50 3.77
C ALA A 153 -0.04 -6.92 3.49
N PHE A 154 1.18 -7.26 3.93
CA PHE A 154 1.88 -8.46 3.45
C PHE A 154 1.72 -9.66 4.36
N PHE A 155 1.30 -9.48 5.62
CA PHE A 155 1.07 -10.59 6.55
C PHE A 155 -0.43 -10.84 6.79
N ALA A 156 -1.22 -9.78 6.96
CA ALA A 156 -2.65 -9.90 7.24
C ALA A 156 -3.56 -9.82 5.99
N GLY A 157 -3.08 -9.25 4.87
CA GLY A 157 -3.90 -9.08 3.65
C GLY A 157 -4.91 -7.96 3.76
N ILE A 158 -4.54 -6.85 4.40
CA ILE A 158 -5.39 -5.68 4.60
C ILE A 158 -4.97 -4.62 3.57
N PRO A 159 -5.90 -4.13 2.72
CA PRO A 159 -5.61 -3.06 1.78
C PRO A 159 -4.99 -1.87 2.49
N SER A 160 -3.77 -1.50 2.09
CA SER A 160 -3.00 -0.47 2.78
C SER A 160 -2.57 0.66 1.83
N LEU A 161 -2.38 1.84 2.39
CA LEU A 161 -1.89 3.03 1.69
C LEU A 161 -0.75 3.63 2.52
N ASP A 162 0.36 3.94 1.87
CA ASP A 162 1.48 4.65 2.47
C ASP A 162 1.75 5.93 1.66
N PHE A 163 1.98 7.04 2.36
CA PHE A 163 2.28 8.31 1.70
C PHE A 163 3.21 9.19 2.53
N SER A 164 3.95 10.03 1.82
CA SER A 164 4.83 11.06 2.39
C SER A 164 4.98 12.21 1.39
N PHE A 165 5.29 13.41 1.89
CA PHE A 165 5.74 14.51 1.03
C PHE A 165 7.27 14.51 1.01
N LYS A 166 7.85 14.20 -0.14
CA LYS A 166 9.28 14.04 -0.29
C LYS A 166 9.96 15.23 -0.96
N TYR A 167 11.26 15.34 -0.79
CA TYR A 167 12.09 16.26 -1.56
C TYR A 167 11.95 15.99 -3.06
N ASP A 168 12.12 17.05 -3.84
CA ASP A 168 12.12 16.94 -5.28
C ASP A 168 13.50 16.44 -5.75
N GLN A 169 13.56 15.15 -6.09
CA GLN A 169 14.77 14.47 -6.56
C GLN A 169 15.39 15.08 -7.83
N TYR A 170 14.66 15.95 -8.55
CA TYR A 170 15.17 16.66 -9.73
C TYR A 170 15.80 18.01 -9.41
N VAL A 171 15.35 18.63 -8.32
CA VAL A 171 15.98 19.84 -7.80
C VAL A 171 17.23 19.46 -7.03
N TYR A 172 17.17 18.36 -6.29
CA TYR A 172 18.25 17.90 -5.43
C TYR A 172 18.66 16.48 -5.83
N ASN A 173 19.89 16.35 -6.37
CA ASN A 173 20.47 15.07 -6.78
C ASN A 173 20.87 14.22 -5.54
N VAL A 174 19.88 13.79 -4.77
CA VAL A 174 20.03 12.92 -3.60
C VAL A 174 19.40 11.59 -3.95
N THR A 175 20.22 10.55 -4.00
CA THR A 175 19.85 9.22 -4.52
C THR A 175 19.17 8.31 -3.50
N SER A 176 19.18 8.67 -2.20
CA SER A 176 18.57 7.86 -1.15
C SER A 176 18.22 8.71 0.09
N GLY A 177 16.93 8.81 0.40
CA GLY A 177 16.43 9.52 1.58
C GLY A 177 16.83 11.01 1.60
N TYR A 178 16.68 11.65 2.75
CA TYR A 178 17.09 13.03 2.97
C TYR A 178 18.39 13.08 3.79
N ALA A 179 19.17 14.15 3.64
CA ALA A 179 20.56 14.23 4.09
C ALA A 179 20.79 13.99 5.60
N THR A 180 19.78 14.22 6.43
CA THR A 180 19.86 14.10 7.89
C THR A 180 19.23 12.83 8.44
N TYR A 181 18.71 11.95 7.58
CA TYR A 181 18.03 10.71 7.97
C TYR A 181 18.83 9.91 9.02
N HIS A 182 18.20 9.61 10.15
CA HIS A 182 18.76 8.82 11.27
C HIS A 182 20.02 9.42 11.90
N THR A 183 20.18 10.74 11.81
CA THR A 183 21.29 11.46 12.44
C THR A 183 20.83 12.32 13.60
N GLY A 184 21.78 12.78 14.41
CA GLY A 184 21.51 13.80 15.44
C GLY A 184 21.10 15.17 14.90
N TYR A 185 21.07 15.36 13.58
CA TYR A 185 20.70 16.61 12.91
C TYR A 185 19.21 16.70 12.53
N GLU A 186 18.42 15.64 12.76
CA GLU A 186 16.96 15.69 12.65
C GLU A 186 16.31 16.50 13.77
N THR A 187 16.52 17.81 13.73
CA THR A 187 16.06 18.74 14.77
C THR A 187 14.81 19.49 14.33
N PHE A 188 14.02 19.97 15.30
CA PHE A 188 12.88 20.83 14.99
C PHE A 188 13.27 22.06 14.15
N TYR A 189 14.47 22.62 14.36
CA TYR A 189 15.00 23.72 13.55
C TYR A 189 15.09 23.37 12.05
N LEU A 190 15.51 22.16 11.71
CA LEU A 190 15.53 21.69 10.32
C LEU A 190 14.14 21.77 9.70
N VAL A 191 13.11 21.33 10.45
CA VAL A 191 11.73 21.36 9.96
C VAL A 191 11.21 22.79 9.83
N ASP A 192 11.32 23.58 10.90
CA ASP A 192 10.72 24.92 11.02
C ASP A 192 11.38 25.97 10.10
N GLU A 193 12.69 25.85 9.85
CA GLU A 193 13.44 26.89 9.12
C GLU A 193 13.83 26.48 7.70
N ILE A 194 13.85 25.17 7.40
CA ILE A 194 14.39 24.67 6.12
C ILE A 194 13.35 23.87 5.33
N ILE A 195 12.73 22.85 5.94
CA ILE A 195 11.86 21.91 5.21
C ILE A 195 10.46 22.48 4.99
N ASP A 196 9.80 22.95 6.05
CA ASP A 196 8.42 23.44 5.98
C ASP A 196 8.19 24.70 6.82
N PRO A 197 8.87 25.84 6.52
CA PRO A 197 8.58 27.10 7.19
C PRO A 197 7.11 27.49 7.09
N GLY A 198 6.46 27.59 8.26
CA GLY A 198 5.02 27.86 8.36
C GLY A 198 4.10 26.63 8.22
N PHE A 199 4.66 25.42 8.20
CA PHE A 199 3.95 24.14 8.34
C PHE A 199 2.84 23.90 7.29
N LYS A 200 3.02 24.40 6.06
CA LYS A 200 2.03 24.25 4.99
C LYS A 200 1.98 22.81 4.47
N ILE A 201 3.12 22.14 4.41
CA ILE A 201 3.21 20.74 3.94
C ILE A 201 2.60 19.81 5.00
N HIS A 202 2.91 20.01 6.29
CA HIS A 202 2.26 19.29 7.39
C HIS A 202 0.74 19.48 7.40
N GLN A 203 0.26 20.69 7.07
CA GLN A 203 -1.17 20.94 6.89
C GLN A 203 -1.75 20.14 5.70
N GLY A 204 -1.04 20.07 4.57
CA GLY A 204 -1.43 19.26 3.41
C GLY A 204 -1.54 17.77 3.75
N CYS A 205 -0.54 17.24 4.43
CA CYS A 205 -0.48 15.87 4.95
C CYS A 205 -1.64 15.55 5.92
N SER A 206 -1.96 16.46 6.85
CA SER A 206 -3.12 16.31 7.75
C SER A 206 -4.46 16.35 6.99
N ARG A 207 -4.59 17.21 5.96
CA ARG A 207 -5.80 17.29 5.11
C ARG A 207 -5.97 16.02 4.27
N PHE A 208 -4.88 15.55 3.67
CA PHE A 208 -4.86 14.30 2.91
C PHE A 208 -5.30 13.13 3.79
N THR A 209 -4.65 12.95 4.94
CA THR A 209 -5.00 11.90 5.91
C THR A 209 -6.46 11.98 6.35
N SER A 210 -6.92 13.17 6.75
CA SER A 210 -8.29 13.39 7.22
C SER A 210 -9.33 13.04 6.15
N LEU A 211 -9.08 13.43 4.89
CA LEU A 211 -10.01 13.17 3.80
C LEU A 211 -10.00 11.70 3.38
N THR A 212 -8.84 11.05 3.34
CA THR A 212 -8.71 9.60 3.10
C THR A 212 -9.48 8.80 4.16
N ILE A 213 -9.27 9.11 5.44
CA ILE A 213 -10.01 8.49 6.55
C ILE A 213 -11.51 8.71 6.39
N LYS A 214 -11.94 9.95 6.10
CA LYS A 214 -13.37 10.26 5.94
C LYS A 214 -13.97 9.47 4.78
N TYR A 215 -13.28 9.39 3.64
CA TYR A 215 -13.75 8.67 2.46
C TYR A 215 -13.92 7.17 2.74
N LEU A 216 -12.95 6.53 3.41
CA LEU A 216 -13.03 5.12 3.78
C LEU A 216 -14.05 4.84 4.90
N SER A 217 -14.16 5.75 5.87
CA SER A 217 -14.98 5.54 7.07
C SER A 217 -16.46 5.89 6.87
N ASP A 218 -16.80 6.80 5.96
CA ASP A 218 -18.18 7.26 5.76
C ASP A 218 -18.89 6.61 4.57
N SER A 219 -18.15 6.15 3.54
CA SER A 219 -18.76 5.63 2.32
C SER A 219 -19.63 4.39 2.59
N VAL A 220 -20.84 4.36 2.04
CA VAL A 220 -21.81 3.28 2.27
C VAL A 220 -21.27 1.94 1.75
N LEU A 221 -20.90 1.93 0.48
CA LEU A 221 -20.05 0.92 -0.14
C LEU A 221 -18.59 1.34 0.08
N LEU A 222 -17.69 0.39 0.37
CA LEU A 222 -16.26 0.67 0.45
C LEU A 222 -15.82 1.21 -0.92
N PRO A 223 -15.09 2.33 -0.95
CA PRO A 223 -14.74 3.01 -2.19
C PRO A 223 -13.54 2.33 -2.88
N TYR A 224 -13.50 1.00 -2.86
CA TYR A 224 -12.46 0.23 -3.50
C TYR A 224 -12.63 0.22 -5.01
N SER A 225 -11.51 0.01 -5.69
CA SER A 225 -11.47 -0.37 -7.09
C SER A 225 -11.13 -1.86 -7.19
N VAL A 226 -12.16 -2.70 -7.18
CA VAL A 226 -12.00 -4.16 -7.12
C VAL A 226 -11.33 -4.69 -8.40
N GLU A 227 -11.61 -4.03 -9.53
CA GLU A 227 -11.05 -4.36 -10.84
C GLU A 227 -9.56 -3.99 -10.98
N ASP A 228 -9.07 -2.98 -10.25
CA ASP A 228 -7.68 -2.54 -10.39
C ASP A 228 -6.70 -3.56 -9.82
N LEU A 229 -7.12 -4.38 -8.85
CA LEU A 229 -6.30 -5.43 -8.26
C LEU A 229 -5.82 -6.47 -9.28
N PRO A 230 -6.70 -7.18 -10.01
CA PRO A 230 -6.25 -8.11 -11.04
C PRO A 230 -5.69 -7.41 -12.29
N LYS A 231 -6.07 -6.17 -12.61
CA LYS A 231 -5.41 -5.40 -13.68
C LYS A 231 -3.93 -5.19 -13.38
N ALA A 232 -3.60 -4.80 -12.15
CA ALA A 232 -2.21 -4.67 -11.70
C ALA A 232 -1.47 -6.02 -11.71
N MET A 233 -2.15 -7.15 -11.53
CA MET A 233 -1.57 -8.48 -11.70
C MET A 233 -1.25 -8.79 -13.16
N ASP A 234 -2.16 -8.47 -14.09
CA ASP A 234 -1.93 -8.71 -15.52
C ASP A 234 -0.77 -7.86 -16.05
N GLU A 235 -0.75 -6.57 -15.68
CA GLU A 235 0.35 -5.64 -16.00
C GLU A 235 1.69 -6.13 -15.45
N ALA A 236 1.71 -6.78 -14.29
CA ALA A 236 2.94 -7.31 -13.69
C ALA A 236 3.62 -8.41 -14.52
N PHE A 237 2.89 -9.13 -15.37
CA PHE A 237 3.51 -10.10 -16.27
C PHE A 237 4.46 -9.46 -17.27
N ASP A 238 4.34 -8.15 -17.54
CA ASP A 238 5.29 -7.43 -18.39
C ASP A 238 6.72 -7.51 -17.83
N GLY A 239 6.87 -7.47 -16.51
CA GLY A 239 8.15 -7.64 -15.82
C GLY A 239 8.70 -9.07 -15.83
N LEU A 240 7.86 -10.06 -16.15
CA LEU A 240 8.24 -11.49 -16.23
C LEU A 240 8.40 -11.99 -17.67
N LYS A 241 8.11 -11.16 -18.68
CA LYS A 241 8.12 -11.54 -20.11
C LYS A 241 9.42 -12.20 -20.54
N GLU A 242 10.56 -11.66 -20.11
CA GLU A 242 11.89 -12.17 -20.45
C GLU A 242 12.16 -13.57 -19.86
N ASN A 243 11.45 -13.94 -18.79
CA ASN A 243 11.58 -15.23 -18.13
C ASN A 243 10.52 -16.25 -18.58
N ASN A 244 9.59 -15.89 -19.46
CA ASN A 244 8.48 -16.77 -19.86
C ASN A 244 8.97 -18.14 -20.38
N ASP A 245 9.97 -18.16 -21.27
CA ASP A 245 10.48 -19.41 -21.84
C ASP A 245 11.09 -20.32 -20.76
N VAL A 246 11.79 -19.72 -19.78
CA VAL A 246 12.37 -20.43 -18.63
C VAL A 246 11.26 -20.99 -17.75
N LEU A 247 10.25 -20.18 -17.43
CA LEU A 247 9.12 -20.57 -16.59
C LEU A 247 8.31 -21.71 -17.24
N ILE A 248 8.07 -21.66 -18.56
CA ILE A 248 7.40 -22.73 -19.32
C ILE A 248 8.25 -24.00 -19.33
N ALA A 249 9.58 -23.88 -19.49
CA ALA A 249 10.47 -25.03 -19.47
C ALA A 249 10.50 -25.74 -18.10
N ILE A 250 10.38 -24.98 -17.01
CA ILE A 250 10.31 -25.52 -15.64
C ILE A 250 8.92 -26.08 -15.34
N TYR A 251 7.87 -25.38 -15.76
CA TYR A 251 6.48 -25.73 -15.52
C TYR A 251 5.61 -25.37 -16.72
N ASP A 252 5.29 -26.37 -17.54
CA ASP A 252 4.56 -26.25 -18.81
C ASP A 252 3.16 -25.62 -18.67
N LYS A 253 2.61 -25.60 -17.45
CA LYS A 253 1.33 -25.00 -17.09
C LYS A 253 1.42 -23.54 -16.65
N TYR A 254 2.58 -22.90 -16.65
CA TYR A 254 2.72 -21.46 -16.37
C TYR A 254 1.73 -20.58 -17.18
N PRO A 255 1.43 -20.85 -18.47
CA PRO A 255 0.41 -20.09 -19.20
C PRO A 255 -0.99 -20.10 -18.55
N LEU A 256 -1.35 -21.16 -17.81
CA LEU A 256 -2.62 -21.22 -17.09
C LEU A 256 -2.71 -20.16 -15.98
N LEU A 257 -1.59 -19.76 -15.36
CA LEU A 257 -1.58 -18.66 -14.41
C LEU A 257 -1.93 -17.33 -15.10
N GLN A 258 -1.36 -17.09 -16.28
CA GLN A 258 -1.63 -15.87 -17.06
C GLN A 258 -3.09 -15.83 -17.55
N GLU A 259 -3.64 -16.97 -17.96
CA GLU A 259 -5.04 -17.11 -18.32
C GLU A 259 -5.96 -16.88 -17.12
N ALA A 260 -5.67 -17.47 -15.96
CA ALA A 260 -6.46 -17.30 -14.74
C ALA A 260 -6.51 -15.83 -14.27
N VAL A 261 -5.39 -15.10 -14.37
CA VAL A 261 -5.37 -13.65 -14.06
C VAL A 261 -6.26 -12.87 -15.01
N LYS A 262 -6.23 -13.17 -16.32
CA LYS A 262 -7.11 -12.51 -17.31
C LYS A 262 -8.59 -12.80 -17.06
N GLU A 263 -8.93 -14.03 -16.69
CA GLU A 263 -10.30 -14.37 -16.29
C GLU A 263 -10.73 -13.57 -15.06
N LEU A 264 -9.86 -13.48 -14.04
CA LEU A 264 -10.11 -12.70 -12.84
C LEU A 264 -10.31 -11.21 -13.14
N VAL A 265 -9.55 -10.62 -14.08
CA VAL A 265 -9.79 -9.24 -14.56
C VAL A 265 -11.22 -9.09 -15.05
N LEU A 266 -11.68 -9.97 -15.95
CA LEU A 266 -13.01 -9.88 -16.54
C LEU A 266 -14.12 -10.04 -15.49
N GLU A 267 -13.96 -10.96 -14.54
CA GLU A 267 -14.95 -11.17 -13.48
C GLU A 267 -14.97 -10.01 -12.46
N ALA A 268 -13.81 -9.45 -12.12
CA ALA A 268 -13.72 -8.29 -11.24
C ALA A 268 -14.36 -7.04 -11.86
N GLU A 269 -14.19 -6.81 -13.16
CA GLU A 269 -14.86 -5.72 -13.89
C GLU A 269 -16.39 -5.91 -13.90
N LYS A 270 -16.88 -7.11 -14.21
CA LYS A 270 -18.31 -7.42 -14.15
C LYS A 270 -18.88 -7.20 -12.76
N PHE A 271 -18.16 -7.66 -11.73
CA PHE A 271 -18.55 -7.47 -10.35
C PHE A 271 -18.60 -5.99 -9.98
N GLN A 272 -17.58 -5.21 -10.36
CA GLN A 272 -17.47 -3.78 -10.08
C GLN A 272 -18.60 -2.98 -10.73
N ILE A 273 -18.99 -3.31 -11.96
CA ILE A 273 -20.13 -2.71 -12.66
C ILE A 273 -21.44 -3.10 -11.96
N MET A 274 -21.64 -4.40 -11.70
CA MET A 274 -22.86 -4.92 -11.09
C MET A 274 -23.14 -4.25 -9.74
N ILE A 275 -22.13 -4.11 -8.87
CA ILE A 275 -22.35 -3.48 -7.57
C ILE A 275 -22.65 -1.98 -7.70
N GLN A 276 -22.04 -1.28 -8.66
CA GLN A 276 -22.27 0.15 -8.87
C GLN A 276 -23.67 0.43 -9.42
N GLU A 277 -24.12 -0.34 -10.41
CA GLU A 277 -25.45 -0.17 -11.02
C GLU A 277 -26.58 -0.50 -10.05
N ASN A 278 -26.38 -1.51 -9.20
CA ASN A 278 -27.42 -1.95 -8.25
C ASN A 278 -27.41 -1.17 -6.94
N LEU A 279 -26.33 -0.47 -6.58
CA LEU A 279 -26.17 0.25 -5.31
C LEU A 279 -27.39 1.11 -4.88
N PRO A 280 -28.04 1.89 -5.77
CA PRO A 280 -29.19 2.71 -5.38
C PRO A 280 -30.39 1.92 -4.85
N ASN A 281 -30.49 0.63 -5.21
CA ASN A 281 -31.61 -0.25 -4.87
C ASN A 281 -31.24 -1.31 -3.81
N MET A 282 -29.97 -1.36 -3.36
CA MET A 282 -29.52 -2.37 -2.40
C MET A 282 -29.99 -2.05 -0.99
N ASP A 283 -30.49 -3.07 -0.28
CA ASP A 283 -30.76 -2.97 1.14
C ASP A 283 -29.46 -3.00 1.98
N PRO A 284 -29.50 -2.58 3.25
CA PRO A 284 -28.32 -2.52 4.10
C PRO A 284 -27.58 -3.86 4.30
N ILE A 285 -28.27 -5.00 4.26
CA ILE A 285 -27.65 -6.33 4.41
C ILE A 285 -26.90 -6.68 3.13
N SER A 286 -27.48 -6.45 1.96
CA SER A 286 -26.79 -6.63 0.67
C SER A 286 -25.52 -5.78 0.59
N ILE A 287 -25.61 -4.50 0.97
CA ILE A 287 -24.44 -3.60 1.03
C ILE A 287 -23.35 -4.13 1.97
N ARG A 288 -23.76 -4.69 3.12
CA ARG A 288 -22.82 -5.32 4.07
C ARG A 288 -22.15 -6.54 3.45
N SER A 289 -22.90 -7.44 2.82
CA SER A 289 -22.35 -8.64 2.18
C SER A 289 -21.35 -8.29 1.08
N TYR A 290 -21.63 -7.28 0.23
CA TYR A 290 -20.68 -6.85 -0.79
C TYR A 290 -19.43 -6.19 -0.20
N ASN A 291 -19.57 -5.37 0.85
CA ASN A 291 -18.42 -4.84 1.57
C ASN A 291 -17.53 -5.96 2.12
N ASP A 292 -18.14 -7.00 2.70
CA ASP A 292 -17.42 -8.11 3.29
C ASP A 292 -16.70 -8.93 2.20
N LEU A 293 -17.36 -9.19 1.07
CA LEU A 293 -16.74 -9.86 -0.07
C LEU A 293 -15.52 -9.08 -0.58
N MET A 294 -15.65 -7.77 -0.79
CA MET A 294 -14.54 -6.95 -1.26
C MET A 294 -13.39 -6.89 -0.25
N MET A 295 -13.68 -6.80 1.05
CA MET A 295 -12.64 -6.79 2.09
C MET A 295 -11.79 -8.07 2.10
N HIS A 296 -12.39 -9.21 1.76
CA HIS A 296 -11.70 -10.49 1.75
C HIS A 296 -10.95 -10.78 0.45
N LEU A 297 -11.09 -9.94 -0.60
CA LEU A 297 -10.46 -10.18 -1.89
C LEU A 297 -8.93 -10.30 -1.79
N GLU A 298 -8.25 -9.33 -1.18
CA GLU A 298 -6.79 -9.40 -1.02
C GLU A 298 -6.34 -10.53 -0.08
N GLN A 299 -7.19 -10.91 0.88
CA GLN A 299 -6.89 -11.98 1.83
C GLN A 299 -6.82 -13.36 1.16
N VAL A 300 -7.44 -13.54 -0.01
CA VAL A 300 -7.32 -14.78 -0.80
C VAL A 300 -5.86 -15.05 -1.20
N PHE A 301 -5.06 -13.99 -1.35
CA PHE A 301 -3.65 -14.09 -1.75
C PHE A 301 -2.68 -14.22 -0.58
N ILE A 302 -3.15 -14.50 0.63
CA ILE A 302 -2.32 -14.72 1.81
C ILE A 302 -2.00 -16.21 1.96
N LEU A 303 -0.72 -16.55 1.78
CA LEU A 303 -0.17 -17.88 2.05
C LEU A 303 0.07 -18.07 3.56
N PRO A 304 -0.62 -19.01 4.23
CA PRO A 304 -0.42 -19.24 5.65
C PRO A 304 1.04 -19.57 6.02
N GLU A 305 1.76 -20.29 5.16
CA GLU A 305 3.17 -20.64 5.34
C GLU A 305 4.15 -19.50 4.98
N GLY A 306 3.68 -18.43 4.35
CA GLY A 306 4.52 -17.38 3.77
C GLY A 306 5.07 -17.71 2.39
N LEU A 307 5.79 -16.74 1.81
CA LEU A 307 6.52 -16.93 0.56
C LEU A 307 7.69 -17.92 0.77
N PRO A 308 8.15 -18.60 -0.30
CA PRO A 308 9.33 -19.47 -0.23
C PRO A 308 10.53 -18.75 0.40
N GLY A 309 11.03 -19.29 1.53
CA GLY A 309 12.16 -18.71 2.28
C GLY A 309 11.83 -17.46 3.11
N ARG A 310 10.59 -16.96 3.10
CA ARG A 310 10.16 -15.70 3.74
C ARG A 310 8.83 -15.89 4.51
N PRO A 311 8.84 -16.59 5.65
CA PRO A 311 7.61 -17.00 6.35
C PRO A 311 6.74 -15.84 6.87
N TYR A 312 7.33 -14.66 7.06
CA TYR A 312 6.64 -13.45 7.55
C TYR A 312 6.12 -12.55 6.42
N VAL A 313 6.38 -12.89 5.15
CA VAL A 313 5.80 -12.20 3.99
C VAL A 313 4.87 -13.20 3.33
N ARG A 314 3.56 -13.00 3.50
CA ARG A 314 2.52 -13.98 3.14
C ARG A 314 1.75 -13.63 1.88
N HIS A 315 1.73 -12.37 1.48
CA HIS A 315 1.03 -11.95 0.28
C HIS A 315 1.76 -12.47 -0.98
N ALA A 316 1.13 -13.45 -1.64
CA ALA A 316 1.69 -14.21 -2.75
C ALA A 316 1.87 -13.38 -4.01
N VAL A 317 0.94 -12.43 -4.21
CA VAL A 317 0.92 -11.55 -5.39
C VAL A 317 1.68 -10.26 -5.13
N PHE A 318 1.27 -9.40 -4.19
CA PHE A 318 1.93 -8.10 -3.98
C PHE A 318 2.76 -8.10 -2.71
N SER A 319 4.08 -8.11 -2.85
CA SER A 319 5.01 -7.73 -1.80
C SER A 319 6.39 -7.43 -2.39
N PRO A 320 7.29 -6.76 -1.65
CA PRO A 320 8.63 -6.44 -2.13
C PRO A 320 9.43 -7.73 -2.37
N SER A 321 10.16 -7.83 -3.49
CA SER A 321 11.14 -8.90 -3.70
C SER A 321 12.30 -8.78 -2.69
N GLN A 322 12.86 -9.93 -2.29
CA GLN A 322 14.05 -9.97 -1.43
C GLN A 322 15.30 -9.45 -2.14
N PHE A 323 15.40 -9.65 -3.45
CA PHE A 323 16.61 -9.36 -4.22
C PHE A 323 16.45 -8.17 -5.16
N ASN A 324 15.22 -7.75 -5.43
CA ASN A 324 14.95 -6.62 -6.30
C ASN A 324 13.77 -5.77 -5.80
N SER A 325 14.03 -4.90 -4.83
CA SER A 325 13.01 -3.97 -4.33
C SER A 325 12.48 -2.99 -5.39
N TYR A 326 13.14 -2.89 -6.55
CA TYR A 326 12.77 -2.00 -7.66
C TYR A 326 12.07 -2.69 -8.83
N ALA A 327 12.20 -4.01 -9.00
CA ALA A 327 11.56 -4.74 -10.09
C ALA A 327 10.35 -5.51 -9.58
N ALA A 328 9.22 -5.27 -10.25
CA ALA A 328 7.95 -5.94 -10.11
C ALA A 328 7.52 -6.12 -8.63
N ALA A 329 6.74 -5.15 -8.14
CA ALA A 329 6.04 -5.24 -6.87
C ALA A 329 4.95 -6.33 -6.83
N ALA A 330 4.97 -7.26 -7.79
CA ALA A 330 4.01 -8.33 -7.98
C ALA A 330 4.71 -9.64 -8.38
N PHE A 331 4.14 -10.76 -7.95
CA PHE A 331 4.68 -12.13 -8.00
C PHE A 331 6.12 -12.29 -7.43
N PRO A 332 6.42 -11.74 -6.25
CA PRO A 332 7.76 -11.74 -5.68
C PRO A 332 8.30 -13.14 -5.41
N GLY A 333 7.44 -14.13 -5.11
CA GLY A 333 7.90 -15.51 -4.96
C GLY A 333 8.45 -16.11 -6.26
N ILE A 334 7.89 -15.75 -7.42
CA ILE A 334 8.45 -16.15 -8.72
C ILE A 334 9.78 -15.43 -8.94
N VAL A 335 9.81 -14.11 -8.74
CA VAL A 335 11.03 -13.29 -8.93
C VAL A 335 12.17 -13.78 -8.03
N ASP A 336 11.90 -14.01 -6.75
CA ASP A 336 12.90 -14.46 -5.76
C ASP A 336 13.41 -15.87 -6.07
N LEU A 337 12.55 -16.77 -6.56
CA LEU A 337 12.96 -18.12 -6.95
C LEU A 337 13.73 -18.16 -8.29
N LEU A 338 13.50 -17.21 -9.20
CA LEU A 338 14.29 -17.06 -10.42
C LEU A 338 15.68 -16.46 -10.15
N TYR A 339 15.84 -15.70 -9.06
CA TYR A 339 17.12 -15.11 -8.71
C TYR A 339 18.21 -16.18 -8.46
N GLY A 340 19.33 -16.03 -9.17
CA GLY A 340 20.48 -16.94 -9.11
C GLY A 340 20.21 -18.35 -9.65
N LEU A 341 19.14 -18.56 -10.41
CA LEU A 341 18.76 -19.87 -10.93
C LEU A 341 19.85 -20.48 -11.85
N ASP A 342 20.51 -19.65 -12.64
CA ASP A 342 21.60 -20.01 -13.56
C ASP A 342 22.90 -20.43 -12.86
N GLU A 343 23.04 -20.07 -11.58
CA GLU A 343 24.18 -20.46 -10.74
C GLU A 343 23.98 -21.85 -10.09
N LEU A 344 22.76 -22.40 -10.13
CA LEU A 344 22.43 -23.68 -9.51
C LEU A 344 22.73 -24.88 -10.43
N SER A 345 23.13 -26.00 -9.84
CA SER A 345 23.34 -27.27 -10.56
C SER A 345 22.98 -28.48 -9.69
N GLY A 346 22.85 -29.65 -10.33
CA GLY A 346 22.55 -30.90 -9.64
C GLY A 346 21.25 -30.86 -8.86
N ASP A 347 21.27 -31.40 -7.64
CA ASP A 347 20.08 -31.52 -6.78
C ASP A 347 19.47 -30.16 -6.40
N ASN A 348 20.30 -29.12 -6.24
CA ASN A 348 19.82 -27.79 -5.86
C ASN A 348 18.96 -27.16 -6.97
N LEU A 349 19.33 -27.36 -8.24
CA LEU A 349 18.54 -26.91 -9.38
C LEU A 349 17.20 -27.64 -9.45
N VAL A 350 17.21 -28.96 -9.20
CA VAL A 350 15.98 -29.78 -9.17
C VAL A 350 15.04 -29.35 -8.04
N ILE A 351 15.58 -29.02 -6.86
CA ILE A 351 14.80 -28.49 -5.74
C ILE A 351 14.19 -27.16 -6.13
N ARG A 352 14.98 -26.23 -6.67
CA ARG A 352 14.48 -24.90 -7.07
C ARG A 352 13.39 -24.99 -8.14
N HIS A 353 13.54 -25.87 -9.12
CA HIS A 353 12.48 -26.12 -10.12
C HIS A 353 11.18 -26.57 -9.47
N LYS A 354 11.24 -27.48 -8.48
CA LYS A 354 10.05 -27.93 -7.75
C LYS A 354 9.40 -26.80 -6.96
N GLU A 355 10.19 -25.93 -6.33
CA GLU A 355 9.68 -24.75 -5.61
C GLU A 355 8.96 -23.79 -6.56
N ILE A 356 9.54 -23.52 -7.74
CA ILE A 356 8.94 -22.69 -8.79
C ILE A 356 7.62 -23.32 -9.27
N SER A 357 7.63 -24.60 -9.64
CA SER A 357 6.42 -25.30 -10.10
C SER A 357 5.31 -25.30 -9.03
N LYS A 358 5.66 -25.54 -7.75
CA LYS A 358 4.69 -25.50 -6.64
C LYS A 358 4.11 -24.10 -6.52
N HIS A 359 4.94 -23.07 -6.46
CA HIS A 359 4.49 -21.70 -6.23
C HIS A 359 3.60 -21.19 -7.36
N ILE A 360 3.95 -21.47 -8.62
CA ILE A 360 3.09 -21.13 -9.78
C ILE A 360 1.76 -21.88 -9.68
N SER A 361 1.77 -23.17 -9.32
CA SER A 361 0.54 -23.95 -9.13
C SER A 361 -0.35 -23.39 -8.02
N ASP A 362 0.23 -22.99 -6.88
CA ASP A 362 -0.48 -22.39 -5.76
C ASP A 362 -1.14 -21.08 -6.20
N LEU A 363 -0.41 -20.22 -6.93
CA LEU A 363 -0.95 -18.98 -7.51
C LEU A 363 -2.09 -19.26 -8.49
N THR A 364 -1.94 -20.22 -9.42
CA THR A 364 -3.02 -20.55 -10.39
C THR A 364 -4.29 -20.99 -9.67
N ILE A 365 -4.16 -21.81 -8.61
CA ILE A 365 -5.32 -22.24 -7.81
C ILE A 365 -5.97 -21.04 -7.12
N MET A 366 -5.18 -20.15 -6.49
CA MET A 366 -5.70 -18.95 -5.84
C MET A 366 -6.52 -18.09 -6.81
N MET A 367 -6.01 -17.85 -8.02
CA MET A 367 -6.69 -17.03 -9.03
C MET A 367 -8.04 -17.63 -9.43
N HIS A 368 -8.12 -18.95 -9.65
CA HIS A 368 -9.39 -19.61 -10.00
C HIS A 368 -10.39 -19.72 -8.84
N THR A 369 -9.92 -19.70 -7.59
CA THR A 369 -10.80 -19.74 -6.41
C THR A 369 -11.33 -18.38 -6.00
N THR A 370 -10.71 -17.30 -6.48
CA THR A 370 -11.11 -15.91 -6.25
C THR A 370 -12.31 -15.59 -7.13
#